data_AF-A0A1G7WH75-F1
#
_entry.id   AF-A0A1G7WH75-F1
#
_cell.length_a   1.000
_cell.length_b   1.000
_cell.length_c   1.000
_cell.angle_alpha   90.00
_cell.angle_beta   90.00
_cell.angle_gamma   90.00
#
_symmetry.space_group_name_H-M   'P 1'
#
loop_
_entity.id
_entity.type
_entity.pdbx_description
1 polymer ?
#
loop_
_entity_poly.entity_id
_entity_poly.type
_entity_poly.pdbx_seq_one_letter_code
_entity_poly.pdbx_strand_id
1 'polypeptide(L)'
;MLVFDRSALTGAVCISIAVLLSATSIANAQEEAAAPAQPQIDVEQVLVDLDALIHATRATTRCALYDEQIDYLTPLEQVGASVRLNELTSILEGRLDDLADRVAMMGNEATALPCGDDALVPYMTFGQQIGRDVIDIAMRAWREIEIANCSYFADDDFMAAVDRAQEAADTAIIEGAENRQDYIEQQADVWVGIFSSSCANLYFDPVTTLPGQIALALPTP
;
A
#
# COMPACT_ATOMS: atom_id res chain seq x y z
N MET A 1 -14.59 -68.92 -25.75
CA MET A 1 -14.02 -67.77 -26.47
C MET A 1 -14.47 -66.54 -25.69
N LEU A 2 -13.48 -65.82 -25.15
CA LEU A 2 -13.49 -64.51 -24.48
C LEU A 2 -14.39 -64.35 -23.23
N VAL A 3 -13.87 -64.29 -21.99
CA VAL A 3 -12.98 -63.25 -21.38
C VAL A 3 -13.81 -62.00 -21.06
N PHE A 4 -13.89 -61.44 -19.85
CA PHE A 4 -13.14 -61.59 -18.59
C PHE A 4 -13.95 -60.89 -17.46
N ASP A 5 -13.77 -61.38 -16.22
CA ASP A 5 -13.46 -60.63 -14.98
C ASP A 5 -14.30 -59.42 -14.54
N ARG A 6 -14.49 -59.12 -13.25
CA ARG A 6 -14.04 -59.63 -11.94
C ARG A 6 -14.96 -58.91 -10.93
N SER A 7 -15.53 -59.62 -9.96
CA SER A 7 -15.10 -59.59 -8.54
C SER A 7 -15.26 -58.22 -7.87
N ALA A 8 -15.72 -58.08 -6.64
CA ALA A 8 -15.94 -59.01 -5.54
C ALA A 8 -16.74 -58.17 -4.50
N LEU A 9 -17.78 -58.72 -3.84
CA LEU A 9 -17.68 -59.37 -2.52
C LEU A 9 -17.08 -58.43 -1.45
N THR A 10 -17.64 -58.23 -0.26
CA THR A 10 -18.80 -58.81 0.43
C THR A 10 -18.87 -58.16 1.82
N GLY A 11 -20.07 -58.23 2.42
CA GLY A 11 -20.23 -58.60 3.84
C GLY A 11 -20.32 -57.41 4.79
N ALA A 12 -21.50 -56.98 5.24
CA ALA A 12 -22.43 -57.68 6.13
C ALA A 12 -21.83 -57.96 7.52
N VAL A 13 -22.35 -57.30 8.56
CA VAL A 13 -23.24 -57.90 9.58
C VAL A 13 -23.35 -56.94 10.78
N CYS A 14 -24.61 -56.71 11.17
CA CYS A 14 -25.21 -56.43 12.48
C CYS A 14 -24.40 -55.78 13.61
N ILE A 15 -25.05 -54.86 14.34
CA ILE A 15 -25.59 -55.09 15.70
C ILE A 15 -26.38 -53.84 16.13
N SER A 16 -27.65 -54.05 16.49
CA SER A 16 -28.45 -53.13 17.28
C SER A 16 -28.12 -53.30 18.76
N ILE A 17 -28.15 -52.22 19.56
CA ILE A 17 -28.73 -52.14 20.92
C ILE A 17 -28.35 -50.78 21.53
N ALA A 18 -29.37 -50.05 21.96
CA ALA A 18 -29.29 -48.81 22.71
C ALA A 18 -29.12 -49.08 24.21
N VAL A 19 -28.29 -48.30 24.93
CA VAL A 19 -28.47 -47.98 26.36
C VAL A 19 -27.81 -46.61 26.65
N LEU A 20 -28.56 -45.75 27.34
CA LEU A 20 -28.18 -44.45 27.88
C LEU A 20 -26.99 -44.51 28.85
N LEU A 21 -26.14 -43.48 28.86
CA LEU A 21 -25.54 -42.94 30.10
C LEU A 21 -25.03 -41.51 29.87
N SER A 22 -25.45 -40.65 30.79
CA SER A 22 -25.25 -39.21 30.87
C SER A 22 -23.77 -38.83 31.03
N ALA A 23 -23.29 -37.88 30.24
CA ALA A 23 -22.10 -37.12 30.55
C ALA A 23 -22.26 -35.67 30.06
N THR A 24 -22.34 -34.76 31.02
CA THR A 24 -22.21 -33.32 30.90
C THR A 24 -21.09 -32.94 29.94
N SER A 25 -21.46 -32.53 28.73
CA SER A 25 -20.53 -31.86 27.82
C SER A 25 -20.98 -30.42 27.74
N ILE A 26 -20.15 -29.55 28.30
CA ILE A 26 -20.11 -28.12 28.08
C ILE A 26 -20.30 -27.94 26.57
N ALA A 27 -21.45 -27.37 26.19
CA ALA A 27 -21.62 -26.90 24.83
C ALA A 27 -20.57 -25.81 24.66
N ASN A 28 -19.45 -26.17 24.03
CA ASN A 28 -18.57 -25.22 23.39
C ASN A 28 -19.48 -24.39 22.50
N ALA A 29 -19.82 -23.19 22.97
CA ALA A 29 -20.08 -22.08 22.08
C ALA A 29 -18.81 -21.98 21.23
N GLN A 30 -18.88 -22.62 20.07
CA GLN A 30 -17.93 -22.40 19.01
C GLN A 30 -18.16 -20.94 18.65
N GLU A 31 -17.35 -20.08 19.27
CA GLU A 31 -17.13 -18.71 18.87
C GLU A 31 -16.58 -18.82 17.45
N GLU A 32 -17.50 -18.87 16.50
CA GLU A 32 -17.23 -18.70 15.08
C GLU A 32 -16.65 -17.30 15.00
N ALA A 33 -15.32 -17.23 15.09
CA ALA A 33 -14.56 -16.01 14.89
C ALA A 33 -15.02 -15.49 13.54
N ALA A 34 -15.89 -14.47 13.57
CA ALA A 34 -16.37 -13.81 12.39
C ALA A 34 -15.13 -13.43 11.59
N ALA A 35 -15.07 -13.90 10.34
CA ALA A 35 -14.03 -13.45 9.43
C ALA A 35 -13.99 -11.92 9.52
N PRO A 36 -12.80 -11.31 9.67
CA PRO A 36 -12.69 -9.87 9.83
C PRO A 36 -13.50 -9.21 8.71
N ALA A 37 -14.46 -8.39 9.08
CA ALA A 37 -15.24 -7.61 8.11
C ALA A 37 -14.22 -6.89 7.23
N GLN A 38 -14.26 -7.14 5.92
CA GLN A 38 -13.35 -6.45 5.03
C GLN A 38 -13.57 -4.94 5.22
N PRO A 39 -12.49 -4.15 5.38
CA PRO A 39 -12.61 -2.72 5.61
C PRO A 39 -13.48 -2.13 4.50
N GLN A 40 -14.62 -1.58 4.89
CA GLN A 40 -15.50 -0.91 3.95
C GLN A 40 -14.79 0.37 3.50
N ILE A 41 -14.37 0.40 2.24
CA ILE A 41 -13.75 1.59 1.66
C ILE A 41 -14.81 2.69 1.56
N ASP A 42 -14.56 3.79 2.25
CA ASP A 42 -15.33 5.03 2.17
C ASP A 42 -14.95 5.75 0.86
N VAL A 43 -15.77 5.60 -0.17
CA VAL A 43 -15.47 6.13 -1.51
C VAL A 43 -15.47 7.65 -1.51
N GLU A 44 -16.38 8.27 -0.75
CA GLU A 44 -16.45 9.72 -0.60
C GLU A 44 -15.18 10.29 0.03
N GLN A 45 -14.69 9.68 1.12
CA GLN A 45 -13.44 10.14 1.74
C GLN A 45 -12.24 9.95 0.80
N VAL A 46 -12.17 8.83 0.06
CA VAL A 46 -11.10 8.60 -0.91
C VAL A 46 -11.11 9.65 -2.04
N LEU A 47 -12.29 10.08 -2.50
CA LEU A 47 -12.41 11.15 -3.49
C LEU A 47 -11.96 12.52 -2.94
N VAL A 48 -12.22 12.80 -1.66
CA VAL A 48 -11.74 14.03 -0.99
C VAL A 48 -10.21 14.02 -0.90
N ASP A 49 -9.63 12.90 -0.46
CA ASP A 49 -8.18 12.76 -0.36
C ASP A 49 -7.51 12.86 -1.76
N LEU A 50 -8.15 12.26 -2.77
CA LEU A 50 -7.69 12.32 -4.16
C LEU A 50 -7.68 13.77 -4.67
N ASP A 51 -8.75 14.52 -4.46
CA ASP A 51 -8.85 15.93 -4.86
C ASP A 51 -7.78 16.79 -4.17
N ALA A 52 -7.58 16.57 -2.87
CA ALA A 52 -6.56 17.28 -2.09
C ALA A 52 -5.15 17.00 -2.62
N LEU A 53 -4.83 15.75 -2.97
CA LEU A 53 -3.54 15.40 -3.57
C LEU A 53 -3.38 15.96 -4.99
N ILE A 54 -4.45 15.99 -5.80
CA ILE A 54 -4.41 16.62 -7.12
C ILE A 54 -4.09 18.11 -6.99
N HIS A 55 -4.74 18.81 -6.05
CA HIS A 55 -4.44 20.20 -5.74
C HIS A 55 -2.99 20.37 -5.27
N ALA A 56 -2.55 19.54 -4.32
CA ALA A 56 -1.19 19.57 -3.75
C ALA A 56 -0.11 19.45 -4.83
N THR A 57 -0.21 18.41 -5.65
CA THR A 57 0.80 18.05 -6.67
C THR A 57 0.79 19.00 -7.87
N ARG A 58 -0.39 19.40 -8.37
CA ARG A 58 -0.49 20.33 -9.51
C ARG A 58 -0.07 21.74 -9.15
N ALA A 59 -0.49 22.25 -7.99
CA ALA A 59 -0.08 23.58 -7.56
C ALA A 59 1.42 23.63 -7.30
N THR A 60 2.01 22.63 -6.63
CA THR A 60 3.48 22.53 -6.48
C THR A 60 4.20 22.59 -7.82
N THR A 61 3.84 21.70 -8.76
CA THR A 61 4.49 21.62 -10.08
C THR A 61 4.45 22.96 -10.80
N ARG A 62 3.33 23.66 -10.70
CA ARG A 62 3.13 24.92 -11.39
C ARG A 62 3.82 26.08 -10.69
N CYS A 63 3.78 26.16 -9.36
CA CYS A 63 4.01 27.39 -8.59
C CYS A 63 5.31 27.42 -7.79
N ALA A 64 5.86 26.27 -7.38
CA ALA A 64 6.94 26.20 -6.39
C ALA A 64 8.26 26.89 -6.81
N LEU A 65 8.45 27.16 -8.11
CA LEU A 65 9.65 27.82 -8.63
C LEU A 65 9.63 29.35 -8.52
N TYR A 66 8.47 29.98 -8.28
CA TYR A 66 8.34 31.44 -8.33
C TYR A 66 7.41 32.04 -7.28
N ASP A 67 6.66 31.21 -6.55
CA ASP A 67 5.92 31.65 -5.38
C ASP A 67 6.62 31.19 -4.10
N GLU A 68 6.88 32.14 -3.21
CA GLU A 68 7.53 31.92 -1.91
C GLU A 68 6.55 32.16 -0.74
N GLN A 69 5.28 32.50 -1.03
CA GLN A 69 4.28 32.80 0.00
C GLN A 69 3.74 31.53 0.67
N ILE A 70 3.69 30.43 -0.09
CA ILE A 70 3.20 29.13 0.37
C ILE A 70 4.37 28.16 0.41
N ASP A 71 4.40 27.34 1.46
CA ASP A 71 5.31 26.21 1.56
C ASP A 71 4.75 25.06 0.69
N TYR A 72 5.24 24.95 -0.54
CA TYR A 72 4.87 23.88 -1.46
C TYR A 72 5.54 22.55 -1.09
N LEU A 73 5.16 21.46 -1.76
CA LEU A 73 5.82 20.17 -1.54
C LEU A 73 7.29 20.26 -1.98
N THR A 74 8.18 19.72 -1.17
CA THR A 74 9.54 19.41 -1.62
C THR A 74 9.50 18.38 -2.76
N PRO A 75 10.57 18.26 -3.59
CA PRO A 75 10.59 17.27 -4.66
C PRO A 75 10.31 15.84 -4.20
N LEU A 76 10.81 15.45 -3.02
CA LEU A 76 10.57 14.12 -2.46
C LEU A 76 9.13 13.96 -1.95
N GLU A 77 8.58 14.97 -1.27
CA GLU A 77 7.16 14.96 -0.85
C GLU A 77 6.22 14.92 -2.06
N GLN A 78 6.57 15.59 -3.17
CA GLN A 78 5.81 15.52 -4.41
C GLN A 78 5.75 14.09 -4.98
N VAL A 79 6.87 13.35 -4.93
CA VAL A 79 6.86 11.93 -5.33
C VAL A 79 6.00 11.12 -4.37
N GLY A 80 6.15 11.28 -3.06
CA GLY A 80 5.33 10.57 -2.07
C GLY A 80 3.82 10.82 -2.25
N ALA A 81 3.44 12.08 -2.44
CA ALA A 81 2.06 12.48 -2.73
C ALA A 81 1.56 11.87 -4.05
N SER A 82 2.41 11.79 -5.08
CA SER A 82 2.05 11.19 -6.38
C SER A 82 1.88 9.68 -6.30
N VAL A 83 2.72 8.98 -5.52
CA VAL A 83 2.56 7.55 -5.23
C VAL A 83 1.19 7.32 -4.58
N ARG A 84 0.86 8.08 -3.53
CA ARG A 84 -0.44 7.94 -2.87
C ARG A 84 -1.60 8.26 -3.79
N LEU A 85 -1.49 9.29 -4.62
CA LEU A 85 -2.52 9.65 -5.60
C LEU A 85 -2.79 8.48 -6.57
N ASN A 86 -1.74 7.81 -7.05
CA ASN A 86 -1.88 6.66 -7.94
C ASN A 86 -2.53 5.46 -7.23
N GLU A 87 -2.20 5.22 -5.95
CA GLU A 87 -2.86 4.19 -5.13
C GLU A 87 -4.36 4.47 -4.97
N LEU A 88 -4.73 5.70 -4.59
CA LEU A 88 -6.13 6.08 -4.43
C LEU A 88 -6.91 5.98 -5.75
N THR A 89 -6.28 6.39 -6.86
CA THR A 89 -6.85 6.24 -8.21
C THR A 89 -7.12 4.77 -8.52
N SER A 90 -6.13 3.90 -8.29
CA SER A 90 -6.25 2.45 -8.53
C SER A 90 -7.35 1.80 -7.69
N ILE A 91 -7.54 2.25 -6.44
CA ILE A 91 -8.64 1.79 -5.57
C ILE A 91 -10.01 2.12 -6.18
N LEU A 92 -10.13 3.25 -6.88
CA LEU A 92 -11.37 3.74 -7.46
C LEU A 92 -11.66 3.21 -8.87
N GLU A 93 -10.65 2.76 -9.64
CA GLU A 93 -10.77 2.32 -11.04
C GLU A 93 -11.77 1.16 -11.25
N GLY A 94 -12.05 0.36 -10.20
CA GLY A 94 -13.08 -0.69 -10.23
C GLY A 94 -14.42 -0.29 -9.62
N ARG A 95 -14.58 0.96 -9.18
CA ARG A 95 -15.71 1.44 -8.37
C ARG A 95 -16.49 2.58 -9.01
N LEU A 96 -15.84 3.38 -9.85
CA LEU A 96 -16.41 4.57 -10.47
C LEU A 96 -16.16 4.55 -11.98
N ASP A 97 -17.23 4.38 -12.76
CA ASP A 97 -17.18 4.37 -14.22
C ASP A 97 -16.71 5.71 -14.82
N ASP A 98 -16.91 6.81 -14.09
CA ASP A 98 -16.59 8.19 -14.48
C ASP A 98 -15.32 8.75 -13.80
N LEU A 99 -14.47 7.88 -13.22
CA LEU A 99 -13.28 8.31 -12.47
C LEU A 99 -12.36 9.25 -13.27
N ALA A 100 -12.08 8.91 -14.53
CA ALA A 100 -11.19 9.71 -15.37
C ALA A 100 -11.72 11.14 -15.58
N ASP A 101 -13.03 11.29 -15.78
CA ASP A 101 -13.68 12.59 -15.94
C ASP A 101 -13.62 13.40 -14.63
N ARG A 102 -13.80 12.73 -13.48
CA ARG A 102 -13.68 13.36 -12.15
C ARG A 102 -12.26 13.87 -11.89
N VAL A 103 -11.25 13.03 -12.13
CA VAL A 103 -9.84 13.41 -11.97
C VAL A 103 -9.47 14.56 -12.90
N ALA A 104 -9.99 14.57 -14.14
CA ALA A 104 -9.78 15.67 -15.07
C ALA A 104 -10.41 16.97 -14.55
N MET A 105 -11.62 16.91 -13.99
CA MET A 105 -12.32 18.06 -13.40
C MET A 105 -11.56 18.62 -12.19
N MET A 106 -11.22 17.77 -11.21
CA MET A 106 -10.40 18.15 -10.04
C MET A 106 -9.08 18.80 -10.49
N GLY A 107 -8.47 18.24 -11.53
CA GLY A 107 -7.25 18.79 -12.11
C GLY A 107 -7.40 20.19 -12.72
N ASN A 108 -8.54 20.48 -13.34
CA ASN A 108 -8.86 21.81 -13.86
C ASN A 108 -9.13 22.80 -12.73
N GLU A 109 -9.85 22.36 -11.69
CA GLU A 109 -10.12 23.15 -10.47
C GLU A 109 -8.82 23.53 -9.75
N ALA A 110 -7.90 22.58 -9.57
CA ALA A 110 -6.57 22.82 -9.02
C ALA A 110 -5.77 23.86 -9.82
N THR A 111 -5.97 23.91 -11.14
CA THR A 111 -5.30 24.87 -12.03
C THR A 111 -6.00 26.24 -12.02
N ALA A 112 -7.24 26.34 -11.56
CA ALA A 112 -7.97 27.60 -11.50
C ALA A 112 -7.52 28.51 -10.34
N LEU A 113 -7.01 27.93 -9.25
CA LEU A 113 -6.47 28.70 -8.12
C LEU A 113 -5.16 29.39 -8.53
N PRO A 114 -4.93 30.67 -8.19
CA PRO A 114 -3.67 31.33 -8.45
C PRO A 114 -2.56 30.82 -7.52
N CYS A 115 -1.30 30.91 -7.96
CA CYS A 115 -0.16 30.66 -7.08
C CYS A 115 -0.14 31.71 -5.96
N GLY A 116 0.18 31.29 -4.73
CA GLY A 116 0.17 32.15 -3.55
C GLY A 116 -1.23 32.40 -2.96
N ASP A 117 -2.28 31.72 -3.46
CA ASP A 117 -3.62 31.80 -2.86
C ASP A 117 -3.68 31.03 -1.53
N ASP A 118 -4.10 31.69 -0.44
CA ASP A 118 -4.27 31.07 0.88
C ASP A 118 -5.18 29.82 0.85
N ALA A 119 -6.09 29.71 -0.13
CA ALA A 119 -6.92 28.53 -0.34
C ALA A 119 -6.11 27.26 -0.69
N LEU A 120 -4.86 27.40 -1.14
CA LEU A 120 -3.95 26.28 -1.40
C LEU A 120 -3.32 25.70 -0.13
N VAL A 121 -3.26 26.45 0.98
CA VAL A 121 -2.56 26.06 2.20
C VAL A 121 -3.07 24.73 2.80
N PRO A 122 -4.38 24.47 2.89
CA PRO A 122 -4.87 23.18 3.39
C PRO A 122 -4.43 22.01 2.50
N TYR A 123 -4.43 22.18 1.18
CA TYR A 123 -4.00 21.15 0.24
C TYR A 123 -2.49 20.89 0.34
N MET A 124 -1.66 21.94 0.49
CA MET A 124 -0.23 21.76 0.71
C MET A 124 0.04 21.02 2.03
N THR A 125 -0.62 21.44 3.11
CA THR A 125 -0.47 20.78 4.42
C THR A 125 -0.82 19.30 4.35
N PHE A 126 -1.95 18.96 3.71
CA PHE A 126 -2.35 17.59 3.50
C PHE A 126 -1.35 16.82 2.62
N GLY A 127 -0.93 17.40 1.50
CA GLY A 127 0.04 16.78 0.59
C GLY A 127 1.41 16.55 1.24
N GLN A 128 1.88 17.48 2.07
CA GLN A 128 3.13 17.34 2.83
C GLN A 128 3.02 16.20 3.83
N GLN A 129 1.91 16.14 4.59
CA GLN A 129 1.68 15.06 5.54
C GLN A 129 1.68 13.69 4.85
N ILE A 130 0.88 13.55 3.78
CA ILE A 130 0.80 12.29 3.03
C ILE A 130 2.15 11.96 2.38
N GLY A 131 2.83 12.94 1.79
CA GLY A 131 4.15 12.76 1.20
C GLY A 131 5.15 12.22 2.23
N ARG A 132 5.19 12.82 3.43
CA ARG A 132 6.05 12.37 4.53
C ARG A 132 5.67 10.99 5.04
N ASP A 133 4.39 10.68 5.18
CA ASP A 133 3.93 9.34 5.60
C ASP A 133 4.42 8.27 4.60
N VAL A 134 4.29 8.52 3.29
CA VAL A 134 4.77 7.60 2.24
C VAL A 134 6.29 7.46 2.27
N ILE A 135 7.03 8.56 2.45
CA ILE A 135 8.49 8.53 2.58
C ILE A 135 8.89 7.71 3.80
N ASP A 136 8.28 7.96 4.96
CA ASP A 136 8.60 7.27 6.21
C ASP A 136 8.31 5.76 6.12
N ILE A 137 7.21 5.37 5.45
CA ILE A 137 6.90 3.96 5.15
C ILE A 137 8.01 3.33 4.31
N ALA A 138 8.43 4.02 3.24
CA ALA A 138 9.50 3.53 2.37
C ALA A 138 10.83 3.40 3.13
N MET A 139 11.20 4.40 3.93
CA MET A 139 12.43 4.38 4.71
C MET A 139 12.39 3.27 5.76
N ARG A 140 11.26 3.10 6.47
CA ARG A 140 11.08 2.00 7.43
C ARG A 140 11.24 0.64 6.76
N ALA A 141 10.68 0.46 5.57
CA ALA A 141 10.81 -0.78 4.80
C ALA A 141 12.25 -1.02 4.35
N TRP A 142 12.95 -0.01 3.85
CA TRP A 142 14.33 -0.15 3.37
C TRP A 142 15.33 -0.57 4.45
N ARG A 143 15.08 -0.25 5.72
CA ARG A 143 15.87 -0.76 6.86
C ARG A 143 15.82 -2.28 7.00
N GLU A 144 14.73 -2.89 6.55
CA GLU A 144 14.45 -4.31 6.80
C GLU A 144 14.49 -5.17 5.55
N ILE A 145 14.36 -4.59 4.35
CA ILE A 145 14.43 -5.33 3.09
C ILE A 145 15.85 -5.91 2.90
N GLU A 146 15.94 -7.24 2.88
CA GLU A 146 17.18 -7.97 2.58
C GLU A 146 17.38 -8.10 1.07
N ILE A 147 18.47 -7.52 0.54
CA ILE A 147 18.74 -7.48 -0.90
C ILE A 147 19.70 -8.58 -1.36
N ALA A 148 20.64 -8.97 -0.49
CA ALA A 148 21.84 -9.74 -0.84
C ALA A 148 21.60 -11.12 -1.47
N ASN A 149 20.35 -11.61 -1.50
CA ASN A 149 19.98 -12.92 -2.02
C ASN A 149 18.81 -12.89 -3.03
N CYS A 150 18.34 -11.70 -3.45
CA CYS A 150 17.17 -11.59 -4.32
C CYS A 150 17.52 -11.44 -5.80
N SER A 151 16.82 -12.21 -6.64
CA SER A 151 17.12 -12.39 -8.06
C SER A 151 16.67 -11.22 -8.94
N TYR A 152 15.81 -10.34 -8.45
CA TYR A 152 15.24 -9.21 -9.21
C TYR A 152 16.07 -7.92 -9.16
N PHE A 153 17.15 -7.87 -8.36
CA PHE A 153 18.05 -6.72 -8.29
C PHE A 153 19.21 -6.85 -9.30
N ALA A 154 18.88 -6.85 -10.60
CA ALA A 154 19.86 -7.01 -11.67
C ALA A 154 20.30 -5.68 -12.34
N ASP A 155 19.75 -4.56 -11.89
CA ASP A 155 20.03 -3.22 -12.44
C ASP A 155 20.97 -2.44 -11.50
N ASP A 156 22.19 -2.18 -11.97
CA ASP A 156 23.23 -1.48 -11.22
C ASP A 156 22.83 -0.05 -10.83
N ASP A 157 22.08 0.66 -11.68
CA ASP A 157 21.64 2.04 -11.41
C ASP A 157 20.57 2.06 -10.32
N PHE A 158 19.66 1.08 -10.33
CA PHE A 158 18.68 0.93 -9.26
C PHE A 158 19.34 0.53 -7.94
N MET A 159 20.33 -0.36 -7.97
CA MET A 159 21.09 -0.74 -6.77
C MET A 159 21.80 0.45 -6.12
N ALA A 160 22.36 1.36 -6.90
CA ALA A 160 22.92 2.61 -6.36
C ALA A 160 21.86 3.49 -5.68
N ALA A 161 20.60 3.48 -6.15
CA ALA A 161 19.50 4.19 -5.50
C ALA A 161 19.07 3.51 -4.19
N VAL A 162 19.08 2.18 -4.18
CA VAL A 162 18.78 1.38 -2.98
C VAL A 162 19.80 1.61 -1.89
N ASP A 163 21.10 1.62 -2.21
CA ASP A 163 22.16 1.89 -1.24
C ASP A 163 21.97 3.27 -0.58
N ARG A 164 21.65 4.30 -1.38
CA ARG A 164 21.31 5.64 -0.84
C ARG A 164 20.07 5.60 0.05
N ALA A 165 19.06 4.83 -0.34
CA ALA A 165 17.83 4.69 0.44
C ALA A 165 18.10 4.01 1.78
N GLN A 166 18.94 2.98 1.83
CA GLN A 166 19.32 2.32 3.07
C GLN A 166 20.13 3.24 3.98
N GLU A 167 21.09 4.00 3.45
CA GLU A 167 21.86 4.98 4.23
C GLU A 167 20.96 6.10 4.79
N ALA A 168 20.07 6.66 3.96
CA ALA A 168 19.10 7.65 4.40
C ALA A 168 18.16 7.04 5.45
N ALA A 169 17.69 5.82 5.22
CA ALA A 169 16.82 5.11 6.13
C ALA A 169 17.51 4.89 7.48
N ASP A 170 18.77 4.48 7.55
CA ASP A 170 19.47 4.23 8.83
C ASP A 170 19.52 5.44 9.77
N THR A 171 19.46 6.65 9.21
CA THR A 171 19.52 7.91 9.97
C THR A 171 18.16 8.60 10.14
N ALA A 172 17.13 8.15 9.42
CA ALA A 172 15.79 8.74 9.49
C ALA A 172 15.18 8.63 10.90
N ILE A 173 14.39 9.63 11.31
CA ILE A 173 13.62 9.56 12.55
C ILE A 173 12.15 9.70 12.16
N ILE A 174 11.36 8.68 12.49
CA ILE A 174 9.91 8.70 12.23
C ILE A 174 9.24 9.43 13.39
N GLU A 175 8.96 10.71 13.19
CA GLU A 175 8.35 11.57 14.21
C GLU A 175 6.81 11.44 14.24
N GLY A 176 6.17 12.01 15.25
CA GLY A 176 4.70 12.11 15.34
C GLY A 176 4.08 11.28 16.46
N ALA A 177 2.75 11.19 16.43
CA ALA A 177 1.98 10.47 17.44
C ALA A 177 2.12 8.94 17.28
N GLU A 178 1.95 8.19 18.38
CA GLU A 178 2.10 6.73 18.43
C GLU A 178 1.27 6.02 17.36
N ASN A 179 0.01 6.42 17.18
CA ASN A 179 -0.86 5.85 16.16
C ASN A 179 -0.36 6.06 14.71
N ARG A 180 0.36 7.14 14.44
CA ARG A 180 1.01 7.38 13.14
C ARG A 180 2.20 6.44 12.96
N GLN A 181 3.03 6.31 14.00
CA GLN A 181 4.19 5.42 13.97
C GLN A 181 3.76 3.96 13.77
N ASP A 182 2.73 3.52 14.50
CA ASP A 182 2.13 2.19 14.33
C ASP A 182 1.60 1.96 12.92
N TYR A 183 0.95 2.97 12.32
CA TYR A 183 0.48 2.90 10.94
C TYR A 183 1.66 2.74 9.97
N ILE A 184 2.71 3.55 10.13
CA ILE A 184 3.90 3.50 9.29
C ILE A 184 4.59 2.14 9.38
N GLU A 185 4.75 1.60 10.59
CA GLU A 185 5.33 0.28 10.80
C GLU A 185 4.50 -0.82 10.13
N GLN A 186 3.18 -0.85 10.37
CA GLN A 186 2.29 -1.84 9.75
C GLN A 186 2.33 -1.79 8.21
N GLN A 187 2.36 -0.60 7.61
CA GLN A 187 2.45 -0.47 6.15
C GLN A 187 3.84 -0.86 5.63
N ALA A 188 4.91 -0.53 6.35
CA ALA A 188 6.26 -0.94 5.98
C ALA A 188 6.41 -2.46 5.99
N ASP A 189 5.87 -3.15 7.01
CA ASP A 189 5.90 -4.61 7.13
C ASP A 189 5.24 -5.31 5.93
N VAL A 190 4.17 -4.72 5.38
CA VAL A 190 3.52 -5.22 4.15
C VAL A 190 4.52 -5.19 2.98
N TRP A 191 5.25 -4.09 2.81
CA TRP A 191 6.25 -3.97 1.75
C TRP A 191 7.44 -4.92 1.96
N VAL A 192 7.94 -5.03 3.18
CA VAL A 192 8.99 -6.00 3.54
C VAL A 192 8.55 -7.42 3.17
N GLY A 193 7.31 -7.79 3.51
CA GLY A 193 6.72 -9.08 3.14
C GLY A 193 6.60 -9.30 1.62
N ILE A 194 6.22 -8.27 0.85
CA ILE A 194 6.15 -8.34 -0.61
C ILE A 194 7.53 -8.58 -1.22
N PHE A 195 8.55 -7.83 -0.79
CA PHE A 195 9.93 -8.00 -1.27
C PHE A 195 10.47 -9.39 -0.92
N SER A 196 10.32 -9.80 0.35
CA SER A 196 10.77 -11.11 0.83
C SER A 196 10.12 -12.27 0.06
N SER A 197 8.80 -12.23 -0.12
CA SER A 197 8.06 -13.27 -0.86
C SER A 197 8.36 -13.27 -2.36
N SER A 198 8.78 -12.13 -2.92
CA SER A 198 9.13 -11.98 -4.33
C SER A 198 10.61 -12.22 -4.62
N CYS A 199 11.45 -12.51 -3.62
CA CYS A 199 12.92 -12.60 -3.71
C CYS A 199 13.43 -13.45 -4.89
N ALA A 200 12.75 -14.55 -5.22
CA ALA A 200 13.11 -15.44 -6.32
C ALA A 200 12.35 -15.18 -7.65
N ASN A 201 11.44 -14.20 -7.68
CA ASN A 201 10.62 -13.89 -8.85
C ASN A 201 11.33 -12.90 -9.77
N LEU A 202 11.82 -13.38 -10.93
CA LEU A 202 12.49 -12.55 -11.94
C LEU A 202 11.58 -11.52 -12.64
N TYR A 203 10.26 -11.64 -12.48
CA TYR A 203 9.30 -10.69 -13.05
C TYR A 203 8.84 -9.62 -12.05
N PHE A 204 9.31 -9.69 -10.80
CA PHE A 204 9.05 -8.64 -9.84
C PHE A 204 9.88 -7.42 -10.22
N ASP A 205 9.22 -6.31 -10.51
CA ASP A 205 9.88 -5.05 -10.82
C ASP A 205 9.87 -4.13 -9.58
N PRO A 206 11.00 -4.07 -8.83
CA PRO A 206 11.06 -3.28 -7.61
C PRO A 206 10.94 -1.78 -7.88
N VAL A 207 11.25 -1.30 -9.10
CA VAL A 207 11.20 0.13 -9.46
C VAL A 207 9.77 0.68 -9.40
N THR A 208 8.78 -0.16 -9.70
CA THR A 208 7.36 0.23 -9.69
C THR A 208 6.74 0.24 -8.30
N THR A 209 7.42 -0.30 -7.29
CA THR A 209 6.91 -0.38 -5.92
C THR A 209 7.06 0.94 -5.17
N LEU A 210 6.30 1.14 -4.09
CA LEU A 210 6.45 2.33 -3.25
C LEU A 210 7.90 2.50 -2.75
N PRO A 211 8.57 1.49 -2.16
CA PRO A 211 9.97 1.64 -1.75
C PRO A 211 10.90 1.99 -2.92
N GLY A 212 10.72 1.36 -4.09
CA GLY A 212 11.56 1.62 -5.26
C GLY A 212 11.39 3.02 -5.84
N GLN A 213 10.16 3.51 -5.96
CA GLN A 213 9.88 4.86 -6.43
C GLN A 213 10.50 5.91 -5.50
N ILE A 214 10.44 5.70 -4.18
CA ILE A 214 11.07 6.61 -3.22
C ILE A 214 12.60 6.52 -3.29
N ALA A 215 13.19 5.32 -3.40
CA ALA A 215 14.64 5.18 -3.54
C ALA A 215 15.18 5.94 -4.75
N LEU A 216 14.49 5.88 -5.88
CA LEU A 216 14.85 6.61 -7.11
C LEU A 216 14.65 8.12 -7.00
N ALA A 217 13.74 8.57 -6.14
CA ALA A 217 13.46 9.99 -5.93
C ALA A 217 14.40 10.67 -4.94
N LEU A 218 15.18 9.91 -4.17
CA LEU A 218 16.16 10.48 -3.26
C LEU A 218 17.21 11.28 -4.03
N PRO A 219 17.58 12.48 -3.54
CA PRO A 219 18.56 13.33 -4.21
C PRO A 219 19.90 12.62 -4.34
N THR A 220 20.54 12.79 -5.50
CA THR A 220 21.92 12.37 -5.72
C THR A 220 22.87 13.43 -5.15
N PRO A 221 23.93 13.03 -4.43
CA PRO A 221 24.95 13.96 -3.93
C PRO A 221 25.74 14.67 -5.05
#